data_AF-A0A7X1Y487-F1
#
_entry.id   AF-A0A7X1Y487-F1
#
_cell.length_a   1.000
_cell.length_b   1.000
_cell.length_c   1.000
_cell.angle_alpha   90.00
_cell.angle_beta   90.00
_cell.angle_gamma   90.00
#
_symmetry.space_group_name_H-M   'P 1'
#
loop_
_entity.id
_entity.type
_entity.pdbx_description
1 polymer ?
#
loop_
_entity_poly.entity_id
_entity_poly.type
_entity_poly.pdbx_seq_one_letter_code
_entity_poly.pdbx_strand_id
1 'polypeptide(L)'
;MASVIEVTQDVIYELSGEKGTIPADSIVQSSSELVGAPKFKGDGETYTTLFTGTTLAGAVVWRVTAEYGFTTLSVDAVELVECPEGIEIIQNLAVEIVQVDYEDDVC
;
A
#
# COMPACT_ATOMS: atom_id res chain seq x y z
N MET A 1 -5.33 -19.67 -0.93
CA MET A 1 -5.86 -18.29 -1.02
C MET A 1 -4.98 -17.36 -0.21
N ALA A 2 -4.14 -16.59 -0.88
CA ALA A 2 -3.47 -15.46 -0.27
C ALA A 2 -4.16 -14.19 -0.77
N SER A 3 -4.25 -13.17 0.08
CA SER A 3 -4.81 -11.89 -0.32
C SER A 3 -3.65 -10.91 -0.41
N VAL A 4 -3.49 -10.27 -1.56
CA VAL A 4 -2.41 -9.30 -1.81
C VAL A 4 -3.02 -7.92 -2.00
N ILE A 5 -2.33 -6.90 -1.50
CA ILE A 5 -2.70 -5.50 -1.74
C ILE A 5 -1.98 -5.08 -3.02
N GLU A 6 -2.74 -4.84 -4.09
CA GLU A 6 -2.21 -4.40 -5.37
C GLU A 6 -2.41 -2.88 -5.53
N VAL A 7 -1.42 -2.21 -6.11
CA VAL A 7 -1.51 -0.78 -6.44
C VAL A 7 -2.23 -0.64 -7.77
N THR A 8 -3.37 0.04 -7.79
CA THR A 8 -4.26 0.09 -8.97
C THR A 8 -4.15 1.38 -9.77
N GLN A 9 -3.43 2.39 -9.24
CA GLN A 9 -3.20 3.64 -9.96
C GLN A 9 -1.82 4.23 -9.71
N ASP A 10 -1.34 4.97 -10.70
CA ASP A 10 -0.11 5.73 -10.63
C ASP A 10 -0.25 6.88 -9.62
N VAL A 11 0.86 7.20 -8.94
CA VAL A 11 0.93 8.36 -8.05
C VAL A 11 1.46 9.56 -8.85
N ILE A 12 0.73 10.68 -8.79
CA ILE A 12 1.16 11.94 -9.41
C ILE A 12 1.62 12.87 -8.31
N TYR A 13 2.82 13.40 -8.48
CA TYR A 13 3.42 14.35 -7.57
C TYR A 13 3.95 15.57 -8.32
N GLU A 14 4.17 16.65 -7.60
CA GLU A 14 4.87 17.83 -8.09
C GLU A 14 6.12 18.06 -7.27
N LEU A 15 7.25 18.28 -7.95
CA LEU A 15 8.52 18.62 -7.36
C LEU A 15 9.01 19.92 -7.99
N SER A 16 9.14 20.98 -7.20
CA SER A 16 9.59 22.31 -7.68
C SER A 16 8.78 22.87 -8.86
N GLY A 17 7.48 22.56 -8.94
CA GLY A 17 6.60 22.97 -10.04
C GLY A 17 6.62 22.05 -11.27
N GLU A 18 7.40 20.97 -11.25
CA GLU A 18 7.42 19.94 -12.28
C GLU A 18 6.62 18.71 -11.83
N LYS A 19 5.70 18.25 -12.68
CA LYS A 19 4.93 17.04 -12.39
C LYS A 19 5.74 15.79 -12.67
N GLY A 20 5.83 14.93 -11.67
CA GLY A 20 6.35 13.58 -11.78
C GLY A 20 5.25 12.54 -11.63
N THR A 21 5.52 11.34 -12.14
CA THR A 21 4.63 10.20 -12.03
C THR A 21 5.42 9.02 -11.52
N ILE A 22 4.91 8.38 -10.47
CA ILE A 22 5.42 7.10 -9.97
C ILE A 22 4.44 6.05 -10.51
N PRO A 23 4.85 5.23 -11.48
CA PRO A 23 3.97 4.21 -12.02
C PRO A 23 3.64 3.18 -10.94
N ALA A 24 2.40 2.72 -10.89
CA ALA A 24 1.90 1.75 -9.91
C ALA A 24 2.80 0.51 -9.80
N ASP A 25 3.27 0.02 -10.95
CA ASP A 25 4.15 -1.15 -11.07
C ASP A 25 5.55 -0.95 -10.45
N SER A 26 6.01 0.30 -10.33
CA SER A 26 7.27 0.63 -9.66
C SER A 26 7.13 0.84 -8.15
N ILE A 27 5.91 0.82 -7.60
CA ILE A 27 5.68 0.95 -6.17
C ILE A 27 5.80 -0.42 -5.54
N VAL A 28 6.87 -0.61 -4.77
CA VAL A 28 7.19 -1.90 -4.16
C VAL A 28 6.64 -1.99 -2.75
N GLN A 29 6.11 -3.16 -2.42
CA GLN A 29 5.76 -3.51 -1.04
C GLN A 29 7.04 -3.85 -0.27
N SER A 30 7.44 -2.98 0.66
CA SER A 30 8.73 -3.10 1.37
C SER A 30 8.63 -3.97 2.61
N SER A 31 7.58 -3.81 3.41
CA SER A 31 7.37 -4.56 4.65
C SER A 31 5.89 -4.66 4.96
N SER A 32 5.45 -5.83 5.42
CA SER A 32 4.11 -6.05 5.95
C SER A 32 4.27 -6.39 7.42
N GLU A 33 3.75 -5.55 8.30
CA GLU A 33 3.77 -5.79 9.73
C GLU A 33 2.33 -5.90 10.23
N LEU A 34 2.06 -6.91 11.04
CA LEU A 34 0.76 -7.05 11.71
C LEU A 34 0.71 -6.00 12.82
N VAL A 35 0.08 -4.85 12.55
CA VAL A 35 0.03 -3.73 13.50
C VAL A 35 -1.09 -4.00 14.50
N GLY A 36 -0.69 -4.57 15.63
CA GLY A 36 -1.53 -4.79 16.79
C GLY A 36 -1.42 -6.23 17.28
N ALA A 37 -1.25 -6.40 18.59
CA ALA A 37 -1.66 -7.67 19.19
C ALA A 37 -3.11 -7.93 18.76
N PRO A 38 -3.51 -9.16 18.39
CA PRO A 38 -4.88 -9.48 17.99
C PRO A 38 -5.80 -9.04 19.13
N LYS A 39 -6.32 -7.81 19.03
CA LYS A 39 -7.18 -7.23 20.03
C LYS A 39 -8.50 -7.85 19.73
N PHE A 40 -8.74 -8.98 20.39
CA PHE A 40 -10.04 -9.64 20.57
C PHE A 40 -11.16 -8.59 20.62
N LYS A 41 -11.70 -8.29 19.45
CA LYS A 41 -13.02 -7.74 19.16
C LYS A 41 -13.35 -8.39 17.83
N GLY A 42 -14.38 -9.23 17.84
CA GLY A 42 -14.62 -10.28 16.86
C GLY A 42 -14.46 -9.86 15.39
N ASP A 43 -14.02 -10.85 14.62
CA ASP A 43 -14.16 -11.02 13.17
C ASP A 43 -13.14 -10.41 12.18
N GLY A 44 -12.10 -9.67 12.60
CA GLY A 44 -11.10 -9.17 11.64
C GLY A 44 -9.66 -9.07 12.17
N GLU A 45 -8.70 -9.48 11.35
CA GLU A 45 -7.28 -9.18 11.55
C GLU A 45 -6.92 -7.92 10.75
N THR A 46 -6.42 -6.88 11.42
CA THR A 46 -5.93 -5.66 10.76
C THR A 46 -4.45 -5.83 10.43
N TYR A 47 -4.09 -5.65 9.17
CA TYR A 47 -2.73 -5.70 8.68
C TYR A 47 -2.31 -4.33 8.18
N THR A 48 -1.04 -4.00 8.38
CA THR A 48 -0.46 -2.77 7.86
C THR A 48 0.70 -3.11 6.95
N THR A 49 0.67 -2.56 5.75
CA THR A 49 1.66 -2.78 4.72
C THR A 49 2.27 -1.46 4.30
N LEU A 50 3.59 -1.44 4.17
CA LEU A 50 4.33 -0.29 3.69
C LEU A 50 4.61 -0.43 2.20
N PHE A 51 4.23 0.58 1.45
CA PHE A 51 4.49 0.74 0.02
C PHE A 51 5.53 1.84 -0.18
N THR A 52 6.51 1.60 -1.02
CA THR A 52 7.60 2.53 -1.30
C THR A 52 7.66 2.83 -2.78
N GLY A 53 7.48 4.11 -3.12
CA GLY A 53 7.65 4.63 -4.46
C GLY A 53 8.95 5.44 -4.54
N THR A 54 9.70 5.26 -5.62
CA THR A 54 10.94 6.03 -5.81
C THR A 54 10.67 7.23 -6.70
N THR A 55 11.09 8.42 -6.26
CA THR A 55 11.05 9.65 -7.04
C THR A 55 12.45 10.21 -7.26
N LEU A 56 12.56 11.25 -8.08
CA LEU A 56 13.83 11.98 -8.27
C LEU A 56 14.33 12.67 -6.99
N ALA A 57 13.46 13.01 -6.04
CA ALA A 57 13.84 13.67 -4.78
C ALA A 57 14.12 12.67 -3.64
N GLY A 58 13.68 11.42 -3.77
CA GLY A 58 13.84 10.40 -2.73
C GLY A 58 12.72 9.36 -2.74
N ALA A 59 12.74 8.50 -1.72
CA ALA A 59 11.68 7.53 -1.50
C ALA A 59 10.45 8.21 -0.88
N VAL A 60 9.27 7.84 -1.36
CA VAL A 60 7.98 8.19 -0.79
C VAL A 60 7.39 6.90 -0.21
N VAL A 61 7.00 6.93 1.06
CA VAL A 61 6.51 5.74 1.77
C VAL A 61 5.08 5.96 2.21
N TRP A 62 4.20 5.06 1.78
CA TRP A 62 2.83 4.98 2.22
C TRP A 62 2.63 3.81 3.16
N ARG A 63 1.76 4.01 4.13
CA ARG A 63 1.23 2.99 5.00
C ARG A 63 -0.20 2.71 4.58
N VAL A 64 -0.45 1.46 4.19
CA VAL A 64 -1.77 0.96 3.87
C VAL A 64 -2.22 0.07 5.01
N THR A 65 -3.35 0.41 5.62
CA THR A 65 -4.03 -0.42 6.60
C THR A 65 -5.18 -1.14 5.92
N ALA A 66 -5.22 -2.46 6.05
CA ALA A 66 -6.23 -3.31 5.45
C ALA A 66 -6.80 -4.25 6.51
N GLU A 67 -8.12 -4.46 6.46
CA GLU A 67 -8.82 -5.40 7.30
C GLU A 67 -9.07 -6.68 6.53
N TYR A 68 -8.54 -7.78 7.07
CA TYR A 68 -8.75 -9.14 6.58
C TYR A 68 -9.73 -9.82 7.51
N GLY A 69 -11.02 -9.59 7.26
CA GLY A 69 -12.11 -10.30 7.90
C GLY A 69 -12.45 -11.59 7.16
N PHE A 70 -13.07 -12.54 7.86
CA PHE A 70 -13.50 -13.81 7.28
C PHE A 70 -14.50 -13.64 6.11
N THR A 71 -15.20 -12.50 6.06
CA THR A 71 -16.20 -12.17 5.02
C THR A 71 -15.95 -10.83 4.30
N THR A 72 -14.98 -10.04 4.76
CA THR A 72 -14.74 -8.67 4.27
C THR A 72 -13.25 -8.43 4.10
N LEU A 73 -12.84 -8.14 2.88
CA LEU A 73 -11.51 -7.64 2.54
C LEU A 73 -11.67 -6.18 2.15
N SER A 74 -11.15 -5.26 2.95
CA SER A 74 -11.22 -3.83 2.67
C SER A 74 -9.96 -3.10 3.09
N VAL A 75 -9.56 -2.14 2.26
CA VAL A 75 -8.54 -1.15 2.61
C VAL A 75 -9.21 -0.13 3.52
N ASP A 76 -8.72 0.00 4.74
CA ASP A 76 -9.23 0.92 5.75
C ASP A 76 -8.65 2.33 5.54
N ALA A 77 -7.33 2.41 5.38
CA ALA A 77 -6.63 3.70 5.29
C ALA A 77 -5.36 3.62 4.44
N VAL A 78 -5.04 4.74 3.78
CA VAL A 78 -3.76 4.97 3.10
C VAL A 78 -3.17 6.28 3.64
N GLU A 79 -2.08 6.18 4.39
CA GLU A 79 -1.40 7.30 5.03
C GLU A 79 -0.02 7.52 4.43
N LEU A 80 0.34 8.76 4.14
CA LEU A 80 1.69 9.12 3.72
C LEU A 80 2.57 9.24 4.96
N VAL A 81 3.56 8.35 5.10
CA VAL A 81 4.44 8.28 6.29
C VAL A 81 5.74 9.02 6.05
N GLU A 82 6.32 8.87 4.86
CA GLU A 82 7.57 9.51 4.49
C GLU A 82 7.41 10.15 3.12
N CYS A 83 7.75 11.42 3.03
CA CYS A 83 7.72 12.18 1.79
C CYS A 83 8.91 13.14 1.80
N PRO A 84 9.75 13.14 0.77
CA PRO A 84 10.89 14.04 0.70
C PRO A 84 10.40 15.49 0.58
N GLU A 85 11.18 16.41 1.14
CA GLU A 85 10.83 17.84 1.14
C GLU A 85 10.70 18.37 -0.29
N GLY A 86 9.69 19.20 -0.52
CA GLY A 86 9.41 19.80 -1.83
C GLY A 86 8.60 18.93 -2.78
N ILE A 87 8.22 17.71 -2.37
CA ILE A 87 7.20 16.92 -3.07
C ILE A 87 5.80 17.26 -2.55
N GLU A 88 4.90 17.60 -3.46
CA GLU A 88 3.47 17.71 -3.22
C GLU A 88 2.74 16.57 -3.94
N ILE A 89 2.00 15.74 -3.19
CA ILE A 89 1.23 14.63 -3.76
C ILE A 89 -0.09 15.18 -4.29
N ILE A 90 -0.25 15.18 -5.61
CA ILE A 90 -1.48 15.62 -6.30
C ILE A 90 -2.47 14.46 -6.38
N GLN A 91 -1.97 13.27 -6.72
CA GLN A 91 -2.73 12.03 -6.77
C GLN A 91 -2.04 11.02 -5.87
N ASN A 92 -2.72 10.64 -4.79
CA ASN A 92 -2.17 9.74 -3.78
C ASN A 92 -2.25 8.27 -4.23
N LEU A 93 -1.55 7.40 -3.52
CA LEU A 93 -1.59 5.96 -3.73
C LEU A 93 -3.02 5.43 -3.60
N ALA A 94 -3.47 4.65 -4.58
CA ALA A 94 -4.64 3.81 -4.40
C ALA A 94 -4.30 2.35 -4.61
N VAL A 95 -4.95 1.54 -3.78
CA VAL A 95 -4.68 0.12 -3.65
C VAL A 95 -5.99 -0.63 -3.50
N GLU A 96 -6.00 -1.87 -3.95
CA GLU A 96 -7.14 -2.78 -3.80
C GLU A 96 -6.64 -4.14 -3.31
N ILE A 97 -7.50 -4.86 -2.58
CA ILE A 97 -7.18 -6.21 -2.10
C ILE A 97 -7.63 -7.20 -3.17
N VAL A 98 -6.67 -7.85 -3.81
CA VAL A 98 -6.91 -8.89 -4.81
C VAL A 98 -6.70 -10.25 -4.16
N GLN A 99 -7.71 -11.12 -4.27
CA GLN A 99 -7.57 -12.52 -3.86
C GLN A 99 -6.80 -13.26 -4.94
N VAL A 100 -5.59 -13.73 -4.60
CA VAL A 100 -4.80 -14.57 -5.48
C VAL A 100 -4.89 -16.02 -4.99
N ASP A 101 -5.35 -16.89 -5.88
CA ASP A 101 -5.19 -18.32 -5.65
C ASP A 101 -3.75 -18.66 -6.03
N TYR A 102 -2.88 -18.77 -5.04
CA TYR A 102 -1.64 -19.52 -5.25
C TYR A 102 -2.07 -20.97 -5.45
N GLU A 103 -2.19 -21.40 -6.72
CA GLU A 103 -2.07 -22.80 -7.03
C GLU A 103 -0.68 -23.20 -6.52
N ASP A 104 -0.66 -23.99 -5.45
CA ASP A 104 0.51 -24.65 -4.90
C ASP A 104 1.13 -25.44 -6.06
N ASP A 105 2.09 -24.85 -6.78
CA ASP A 105 2.91 -25.58 -7.75
C ASP A 105 3.83 -26.46 -6.91
N VAL A 106 3.26 -27.60 -6.51
CA VAL A 106 3.95 -28.72 -5.89
C VAL A 106 5.09 -29.08 -6.84
N CYS A 107 6.33 -28.77 -6.44
CA CYS A 107 7.54 -29.22 -7.10
C CYS A 107 8.36 -30.07 -6.13
#